data_AF-A0A417QG69-F1
#
_entry.id   AF-A0A417QG69-F1
#
_cell.length_a   1.000
_cell.length_b   1.000
_cell.length_c   1.000
_cell.angle_alpha   90.00
_cell.angle_beta   90.00
_cell.angle_gamma   90.00
#
_symmetry.space_group_name_H-M   'P 1'
#
loop_
_entity.id
_entity.type
_entity.pdbx_description
1 polymer ?
#
loop_
_entity_poly.entity_id
_entity_poly.type
_entity_poly.pdbx_seq_one_letter_code
_entity_poly.pdbx_strand_id
1 'polypeptide(L)'
;MTTREKAESYFNRIADGHKHAIARPYDRNVDRSLRSMINKANNNGDCIINVGEGIFRPIPGDPVDEAAFHKYTAQDLHRAREIQLKRLCMIQTFEGWRKCAASVDH
;
A
#
# COMPACT_ATOMS: atom_id res chain seq x y z
N MET A 1 14.09 -22.23 6.18
CA MET A 1 13.87 -20.86 5.66
C MET A 1 13.02 -20.06 6.62
N THR A 2 13.52 -18.92 7.10
CA THR A 2 12.78 -17.96 7.92
C THR A 2 11.65 -17.30 7.13
N THR A 3 10.69 -16.67 7.81
CA THR A 3 9.63 -15.86 7.16
C THR A 3 10.21 -14.80 6.24
N ARG A 4 11.32 -14.19 6.66
CA ARG A 4 12.02 -13.16 5.90
C ARG A 4 12.64 -13.73 4.62
N GLU A 5 13.39 -14.82 4.72
CA GLU A 5 13.99 -15.49 3.55
C GLU A 5 12.95 -15.95 2.53
N LYS A 6 11.80 -16.46 3.01
CA LYS A 6 10.68 -16.81 2.11
C LYS A 6 10.15 -15.57 1.39
N ALA A 7 9.94 -14.47 2.10
CA ALA A 7 9.45 -13.23 1.50
C ALA A 7 10.47 -12.61 0.52
N GLU A 8 11.77 -12.67 0.83
CA GLU A 8 12.85 -12.26 -0.07
C GLU A 8 12.87 -13.11 -1.35
N SER A 9 12.64 -14.43 -1.23
CA SER A 9 12.50 -15.31 -2.40
C SER A 9 11.32 -14.90 -3.30
N TYR A 10 10.17 -14.52 -2.75
CA TYR A 10 9.07 -13.97 -3.54
C TYR A 10 9.44 -12.63 -4.17
N PHE A 11 10.06 -11.73 -3.40
CA PHE A 11 10.44 -10.40 -3.86
C PHE A 11 11.39 -10.47 -5.07
N ASN A 12 12.39 -11.34 -5.02
CA ASN A 12 13.37 -11.54 -6.09
C ASN A 12 12.76 -12.15 -7.36
N ARG A 13 11.56 -12.76 -7.27
CA ARG A 13 10.83 -13.34 -8.41
C ARG A 13 9.86 -12.36 -9.05
N ILE A 14 9.66 -11.17 -8.47
CA ILE A 14 8.81 -10.14 -9.07
C ILE A 14 9.47 -9.72 -10.38
N ALA A 15 8.78 -9.94 -11.50
CA ALA A 15 9.23 -9.62 -12.84
C ALA A 15 8.45 -8.42 -13.41
N ASP A 16 8.91 -7.95 -14.56
CA ASP A 16 8.24 -6.90 -15.33
C ASP A 16 7.08 -7.51 -16.15
N GLY A 17 5.99 -6.77 -16.26
CA GLY A 17 4.81 -7.12 -17.05
C GLY A 17 3.76 -7.96 -16.32
N HIS A 18 2.48 -7.66 -16.53
CA HIS A 18 1.36 -8.45 -15.99
C HIS A 18 1.44 -9.94 -16.33
N LYS A 19 1.98 -10.30 -17.50
CA LYS A 19 2.11 -11.69 -17.97
C LYS A 19 3.01 -12.55 -17.07
N HIS A 20 3.87 -11.90 -16.29
CA HIS A 20 4.80 -12.56 -15.36
C HIS A 20 4.44 -12.28 -13.90
N ALA A 21 3.21 -11.81 -13.64
CA ALA A 21 2.75 -11.54 -12.29
C ALA A 21 2.82 -12.78 -11.40
N ILE A 22 3.35 -12.59 -10.19
CA ILE A 22 3.43 -13.65 -9.20
C ILE A 22 2.25 -13.59 -8.24
N ALA A 23 1.74 -14.76 -7.86
CA ALA A 23 0.72 -14.87 -6.84
C ALA A 23 1.27 -14.46 -5.46
N ARG A 24 0.38 -13.97 -4.60
CA ARG A 24 0.74 -13.64 -3.22
C ARG A 24 1.05 -14.90 -2.41
N PRO A 25 1.97 -14.83 -1.44
CA PRO A 25 2.16 -15.91 -0.49
C PRO A 25 0.87 -16.23 0.26
N TYR A 26 0.54 -17.52 0.42
CA TYR A 26 -0.59 -17.96 1.24
C TYR A 26 -0.37 -17.67 2.74
N ASP A 27 0.88 -17.79 3.20
CA ASP A 27 1.26 -17.50 4.58
C ASP A 27 1.19 -15.99 4.86
N ARG A 28 0.35 -15.60 5.82
CA ARG A 28 0.09 -14.19 6.17
C ARG A 28 1.32 -13.46 6.71
N ASN A 29 2.22 -14.15 7.40
CA ASN A 29 3.43 -13.53 7.94
C ASN A 29 4.43 -13.28 6.82
N VAL A 30 4.53 -14.21 5.87
CA VAL A 30 5.34 -14.05 4.66
C VAL A 30 4.79 -12.91 3.78
N ASP A 31 3.47 -12.87 3.55
CA ASP A 31 2.81 -11.78 2.79
C ASP A 31 3.01 -10.42 3.46
N ARG A 32 2.87 -10.32 4.79
CA ARG A 32 3.14 -9.08 5.52
C ARG A 32 4.59 -8.62 5.34
N SER A 33 5.55 -9.54 5.45
CA SER A 33 6.97 -9.24 5.25
C SER A 33 7.26 -8.79 3.81
N LEU A 34 6.69 -9.49 2.82
CA LEU A 34 6.80 -9.15 1.40
C LEU A 34 6.23 -7.75 1.12
N ARG A 35 5.04 -7.43 1.61
CA ARG A 35 4.42 -6.10 1.47
C ARG A 35 5.29 -5.00 2.08
N SER A 36 5.96 -5.26 3.21
CA SER A 36 6.90 -4.31 3.80
C SER A 36 8.13 -4.08 2.91
N MET A 37 8.65 -5.12 2.24
CA MET A 37 9.76 -4.99 1.30
C MET A 37 9.34 -4.21 0.06
N ILE A 38 8.18 -4.53 -0.52
CA ILE A 38 7.59 -3.81 -1.66
C ILE A 38 7.42 -2.33 -1.33
N ASN A 39 6.84 -2.01 -0.17
CA ASN A 39 6.65 -0.61 0.24
C ASN A 39 8.00 0.13 0.35
N LYS A 40 9.03 -0.51 0.90
CA LYS A 40 10.37 0.07 0.98
C LYS A 40 10.99 0.27 -0.41
N ALA A 41 10.83 -0.69 -1.32
CA ALA A 41 11.33 -0.59 -2.69
C ALA A 41 10.65 0.55 -3.45
N ASN A 42 9.32 0.64 -3.38
CA ASN A 42 8.56 1.70 -4.03
C ASN A 42 8.91 3.10 -3.48
N ASN A 43 9.13 3.22 -2.18
CA ASN A 43 9.61 4.47 -1.57
C ASN A 43 11.04 4.84 -1.97
N ASN A 44 11.79 3.91 -2.59
CA ASN A 44 13.16 4.09 -3.05
C ASN A 44 13.28 4.09 -4.59
N GLY A 45 12.17 4.26 -5.31
CA GLY A 45 12.17 4.43 -6.78
C GLY A 45 11.85 3.17 -7.60
N ASP A 46 11.49 2.05 -6.97
CA ASP A 46 10.88 0.92 -7.68
C ASP A 46 9.39 1.18 -7.96
N CYS A 47 8.78 0.42 -8.88
CA CYS A 47 7.36 0.49 -9.18
C CYS A 47 6.77 -0.91 -9.21
N ILE A 48 6.43 -1.43 -8.03
CA ILE A 48 5.79 -2.74 -7.87
C ILE A 48 4.33 -2.52 -7.48
N ILE A 49 3.41 -3.06 -8.28
CA ILE A 49 1.98 -3.00 -8.02
C ILE A 49 1.43 -4.38 -7.67
N ASN A 50 0.34 -4.37 -6.91
CA ASN A 50 -0.37 -5.58 -6.51
C ASN A 50 -1.85 -5.40 -6.84
N VAL A 51 -2.22 -5.83 -8.04
CA VAL A 51 -3.60 -5.84 -8.52
C VAL A 51 -4.11 -7.28 -8.51
N GLY A 52 -5.43 -7.51 -8.56
CA GLY A 52 -6.04 -8.84 -8.36
C GLY A 52 -5.49 -10.02 -9.20
N GLU A 53 -4.65 -9.75 -10.20
CA GLU A 53 -3.95 -10.73 -11.04
C GLU A 53 -2.55 -11.12 -10.54
N GLY A 54 -2.00 -10.42 -9.53
CA GLY A 54 -0.72 -10.72 -8.91
C GLY A 54 0.16 -9.49 -8.66
N ILE A 55 1.42 -9.76 -8.32
CA ILE A 55 2.46 -8.77 -8.04
C ILE A 55 3.44 -8.72 -9.22
N PHE A 56 3.67 -7.53 -9.77
CA PHE A 56 4.60 -7.31 -10.89
C PHE A 56 5.05 -5.84 -10.96
N ARG A 57 6.03 -5.56 -11.83
CA ARG A 57 6.41 -4.20 -12.24
C ARG A 57 5.76 -3.85 -13.58
N PRO A 58 4.91 -2.81 -13.67
CA PRO A 58 4.21 -2.49 -14.90
C PRO A 58 5.18 -1.95 -15.96
N ILE A 59 4.98 -2.35 -17.23
CA ILE A 59 5.73 -1.90 -18.39
C ILE A 59 5.05 -0.66 -18.98
N PRO A 60 5.71 0.51 -19.02
CA PRO A 60 5.17 1.68 -19.69
C PRO A 60 4.94 1.41 -21.19
N GLY A 61 3.80 1.85 -21.71
CA GLY A 61 3.38 1.62 -23.10
C GLY A 61 2.61 0.32 -23.34
N ASP A 62 2.55 -0.61 -22.37
CA ASP A 62 1.60 -1.73 -22.42
C ASP A 62 0.24 -1.30 -21.84
N PRO A 63 -0.87 -1.35 -22.62
CA PRO A 63 -2.16 -0.83 -22.17
C PRO A 63 -2.73 -1.52 -20.93
N VAL A 64 -2.43 -2.81 -20.72
CA VAL A 64 -2.94 -3.58 -19.58
C VAL A 64 -2.18 -3.18 -18.31
N ASP A 65 -0.86 -3.06 -18.42
CA ASP A 65 -0.01 -2.63 -17.32
C ASP A 65 -0.30 -1.19 -16.88
N GLU A 66 -0.48 -0.26 -17.83
CA GLU A 66 -0.83 1.13 -17.52
C GLU A 66 -2.19 1.23 -16.82
N ALA A 67 -3.19 0.50 -17.31
CA ALA A 67 -4.50 0.45 -16.67
C ALA A 67 -4.42 -0.11 -15.23
N ALA A 68 -3.62 -1.17 -15.03
CA ALA A 68 -3.38 -1.74 -13.70
C ALA A 68 -2.66 -0.75 -12.77
N PHE A 69 -1.64 -0.06 -13.26
CA PHE A 69 -0.90 0.97 -12.53
C PHE A 69 -1.81 2.13 -12.09
N HIS A 70 -2.59 2.70 -13.01
CA HIS A 70 -3.52 3.78 -12.72
C HIS A 70 -4.59 3.36 -11.71
N LYS A 71 -5.13 2.15 -11.84
CA LYS A 71 -6.09 1.61 -10.87
C LYS A 71 -5.46 1.48 -9.48
N TYR A 72 -4.25 0.93 -9.39
CA TYR A 72 -3.56 0.72 -8.11
C TYR A 72 -3.23 2.05 -7.42
N THR A 73 -2.64 3.00 -8.15
CA THR A 73 -2.30 4.32 -7.61
C THR A 73 -3.54 5.13 -7.21
N ALA A 74 -4.64 5.06 -7.97
CA ALA A 74 -5.89 5.70 -7.61
C ALA A 74 -6.47 5.16 -6.29
N GLN A 75 -6.37 3.83 -6.06
CA GLN A 75 -6.79 3.23 -4.80
C GLN A 75 -5.94 3.70 -3.62
N ASP A 76 -4.62 3.79 -3.79
CA ASP A 76 -3.73 4.30 -2.74
C ASP A 76 -3.98 5.79 -2.45
N LEU A 77 -4.22 6.60 -3.47
CA LEU A 77 -4.62 7.99 -3.31
C LEU A 77 -5.95 8.12 -2.54
N HIS A 78 -6.94 7.27 -2.85
CA HIS A 78 -8.20 7.26 -2.14
C HIS A 78 -8.00 6.92 -0.65
N ARG A 79 -7.25 5.85 -0.34
CA ARG A 79 -6.92 5.47 1.04
C ARG A 79 -6.19 6.60 1.78
N ALA A 80 -5.24 7.26 1.14
CA ALA A 80 -4.51 8.39 1.73
C ALA A 80 -5.46 9.55 2.08
N ARG A 81 -6.40 9.87 1.19
CA ARG A 81 -7.42 10.91 1.43
C ARG A 81 -8.35 10.56 2.58
N GLU A 82 -8.82 9.31 2.66
CA GLU A 82 -9.67 8.85 3.77
C GLU A 82 -8.95 8.94 5.12
N ILE A 83 -7.69 8.51 5.17
CA ILE A 83 -6.85 8.61 6.39
C ILE A 83 -6.66 10.08 6.79
N GLN A 84 -6.38 10.96 5.83
CA GLN A 84 -6.22 12.39 6.09
C GLN A 84 -7.51 13.02 6.62
N LEU A 85 -8.65 12.74 5.98
CA LEU A 85 -9.95 13.23 6.41
C LEU A 85 -10.27 12.77 7.82
N LYS A 86 -10.12 11.46 8.10
CA LYS A 86 -10.31 10.88 9.43
C LYS A 86 -9.47 11.62 10.48
N ARG A 87 -8.18 11.84 10.22
CA ARG A 87 -7.27 12.57 11.14
C ARG A 87 -7.77 13.99 11.41
N LEU A 88 -8.16 14.74 10.39
CA LEU A 88 -8.63 16.11 10.54
C LEU A 88 -9.92 16.19 11.38
N CYS A 89 -10.88 15.29 11.12
CA CYS A 89 -12.09 15.19 11.91
C CYS A 89 -11.77 14.87 13.39
N MET A 90 -10.87 13.91 13.64
CA MET A 90 -10.46 13.57 15.01
C MET A 90 -9.86 14.76 15.77
N ILE A 91 -8.98 15.54 15.10
CA ILE A 91 -8.39 16.75 15.69
C ILE A 91 -9.48 17.77 16.03
N GLN A 92 -10.39 18.05 15.09
CA GLN A 92 -11.48 18.99 15.30
C GLN A 92 -12.38 18.57 16.47
N THR A 93 -12.73 17.28 16.54
CA THR A 93 -13.55 16.73 17.64
C THR A 93 -12.84 16.86 18.98
N PHE A 94 -11.55 16.50 19.06
CA PHE A 94 -10.76 16.61 20.29
C PHE A 94 -10.66 18.07 20.76
N GLU A 95 -10.43 19.00 19.84
CA GLU A 95 -10.40 20.44 20.12
C GLU A 95 -11.76 20.97 20.59
N GLY A 96 -12.86 20.46 20.04
CA GLY A 96 -14.21 20.74 20.52
C GLY A 96 -14.39 20.32 21.98
N TRP A 97 -13.99 19.09 22.33
CA TRP A 97 -14.04 18.60 23.71
C TRP A 97 -13.23 19.47 24.68
N ARG A 98 -12.02 19.87 24.27
CA ARG A 98 -11.14 20.74 25.07
C ARG A 98 -11.80 22.09 25.38
N LYS A 99 -12.45 22.71 24.38
CA LYS A 99 -13.16 23.99 24.57
C LYS A 99 -14.38 23.84 25.48
N CYS A 100 -15.16 22.78 25.31
CA CYS A 100 -16.33 22.51 26.17
C CYS A 100 -15.91 22.32 27.63
N ALA A 101 -14.82 21.59 27.90
CA ALA A 101 -14.29 21.45 29.25
C ALA A 101 -13.90 22.80 29.86
N ALA A 102 -13.15 23.63 29.11
CA ALA A 102 -12.73 24.95 29.58
C ALA A 102 -13.91 25.93 29.82
N SER A 103 -15.05 25.74 29.13
CA SER A 103 -16.26 26.55 29.35
C SER A 103 -17.11 26.13 30.55
N VAL A 104 -16.84 24.96 31.17
CA VAL A 104 -17.59 24.46 32.34
C VAL A 104 -16.93 24.90 33.66
N ASP A 105 -15.66 25.31 33.62
CA ASP A 105 -14.88 25.78 34.77
C ASP A 105 -15.03 27.30 35.04
N HIS A 106 -15.97 27.98 34.39
CA HIS A 106 -16.33 29.40 34.57
C HIS A 106 -17.84 29.56 34.82
#